data_AF-A0A968XSH8-F1
#
_entry.id   AF-A0A968XSH8-F1
#
_cell.length_a   1.000
_cell.length_b   1.000
_cell.length_c   1.000
_cell.angle_alpha   90.00
_cell.angle_beta   90.00
_cell.angle_gamma   90.00
#
_symmetry.space_group_name_H-M   'P 1'
#
loop_
_entity.id
_entity.type
_entity.pdbx_description
1 polymer ?
#
loop_
_entity_poly.entity_id
_entity_poly.type
_entity_poly.pdbx_seq_one_letter_code
_entity_poly.pdbx_strand_id
1 'polypeptide(L)'
;MPVNSTHAEYDASAEAWRRARDVHAGEDAIKAGGERYLPRLDSQSDEEYAAYRLRSSFFNATARTVDGFVGLIFRRELALRLPKPGAGVGDALH
;
A
#
# COMPACT_ATOMS: atom_id res chain seq x y z
N MET A 1 12.75 -10.68 24.85
CA MET A 1 11.63 -10.32 23.95
C MET A 1 11.42 -11.50 22.99
N PRO A 2 10.24 -12.13 22.95
CA PRO A 2 9.97 -13.17 21.96
C PRO A 2 10.06 -12.57 20.54
N VAL A 3 10.46 -13.36 19.55
CA VAL A 3 10.66 -12.92 18.15
C VAL A 3 9.41 -12.28 17.51
N ASN A 4 8.23 -12.51 18.10
CA ASN A 4 6.94 -11.99 17.62
C ASN A 4 6.42 -10.79 18.43
N SER A 5 7.23 -10.15 19.28
CA SER A 5 6.79 -8.94 19.98
C SER A 5 6.81 -7.73 19.04
N THR A 6 5.67 -7.09 18.84
CA THR A 6 5.53 -5.84 18.09
C THR A 6 5.58 -4.62 19.01
N HIS A 7 5.93 -3.46 18.45
CA HIS A 7 5.90 -2.18 19.14
C HIS A 7 4.48 -1.59 19.14
N ALA A 8 4.06 -0.87 20.18
CA ALA A 8 2.70 -0.33 20.28
C ALA A 8 2.30 0.56 19.08
N GLU A 9 3.23 1.37 18.57
CA GLU A 9 3.00 2.21 17.38
C GLU A 9 2.82 1.39 16.10
N TYR A 10 3.45 0.22 16.01
CA TYR A 10 3.26 -0.70 14.89
C TYR A 10 1.81 -1.20 14.90
N ASP A 11 1.32 -1.68 16.05
CA ASP A 11 -0.03 -2.21 16.16
C ASP A 11 -1.09 -1.15 15.87
N ALA A 12 -0.85 0.09 16.32
CA ALA A 12 -1.72 1.23 16.04
C ALA A 12 -1.78 1.60 14.54
N SER A 13 -0.71 1.36 13.80
CA SER A 13 -0.56 1.80 12.41
C SER A 13 -0.79 0.70 11.36
N ALA A 14 -0.65 -0.57 11.76
CA ALA A 14 -0.66 -1.72 10.86
C ALA A 14 -1.94 -1.80 10.00
N GLU A 15 -3.09 -1.53 10.60
CA GLU A 15 -4.39 -1.54 9.92
C GLU A 15 -4.51 -0.44 8.86
N ALA A 16 -3.97 0.75 9.15
CA ALA A 16 -3.94 1.86 8.19
C ALA A 16 -3.01 1.55 7.02
N TRP A 17 -1.83 0.98 7.28
CA TRP A 17 -0.90 0.58 6.23
C TRP A 17 -1.45 -0.52 5.34
N ARG A 18 -2.14 -1.51 5.94
CA ARG A 18 -2.81 -2.56 5.16
C ARG A 18 -3.89 -1.95 4.26
N ARG A 19 -4.74 -1.08 4.79
CA ARG A 19 -5.77 -0.39 4.00
C ARG A 19 -5.15 0.38 2.84
N ALA A 20 -4.07 1.10 3.07
CA ALA A 20 -3.38 1.84 2.02
C ALA A 20 -2.88 0.91 0.90
N ARG A 21 -2.31 -0.25 1.26
CA ARG A 21 -1.87 -1.27 0.30
C ARG A 21 -3.03 -1.87 -0.48
N ASP A 22 -4.12 -2.25 0.18
CA ASP A 22 -5.28 -2.87 -0.47
C ASP A 22 -5.97 -1.90 -1.43
N VAL A 23 -6.14 -0.64 -1.01
CA VAL A 23 -6.70 0.43 -1.86
C VAL A 23 -5.81 0.71 -3.07
N HIS A 24 -4.49 0.70 -2.91
CA HIS A 24 -3.56 0.87 -4.03
C HIS A 24 -3.61 -0.32 -4.99
N ALA A 25 -3.62 -1.55 -4.48
CA ALA A 25 -3.71 -2.78 -5.28
C ALA A 25 -5.01 -2.87 -6.09
N GLY A 26 -6.10 -2.30 -5.58
CA GLY A 26 -7.32 -2.03 -6.35
C GLY A 26 -8.50 -2.93 -6.00
N GLU A 27 -9.44 -3.02 -6.94
CA GLU A 27 -10.77 -3.58 -6.67
C GLU A 27 -10.74 -5.03 -6.20
N ASP A 28 -9.90 -5.87 -6.80
CA ASP A 28 -9.78 -7.29 -6.42
C ASP A 28 -9.28 -7.45 -4.98
N ALA A 29 -8.30 -6.65 -4.56
CA ALA A 29 -7.77 -6.67 -3.20
C ALA A 29 -8.82 -6.20 -2.17
N ILE A 30 -9.59 -5.17 -2.52
CA ILE A 30 -10.70 -4.68 -1.68
C ILE A 30 -11.82 -5.71 -1.58
N LYS A 31 -12.21 -6.34 -2.69
CA LYS A 31 -13.22 -7.41 -2.69
C LYS A 31 -12.74 -8.64 -1.92
N ALA A 32 -11.46 -9.01 -2.02
CA ALA A 32 -10.88 -10.08 -1.20
C ALA A 32 -10.91 -9.77 0.30
N GLY A 33 -10.86 -8.49 0.69
CA GLY A 33 -10.99 -8.06 2.08
C GLY A 33 -12.37 -8.27 2.70
N GLY A 34 -13.40 -8.56 1.90
CA GLY A 34 -14.73 -8.95 2.38
C GLY A 34 -15.31 -7.96 3.40
N GLU A 35 -15.73 -8.48 4.55
CA GLU A 35 -16.48 -7.72 5.57
C GLU A 35 -15.72 -6.55 6.18
N ARG A 36 -14.38 -6.57 6.07
CA ARG A 36 -13.53 -5.44 6.47
C ARG A 36 -13.82 -4.17 5.70
N TYR A 37 -14.16 -4.30 4.41
CA TYR A 37 -14.39 -3.17 3.50
C TYR A 37 -15.85 -3.05 3.08
N LEU A 38 -16.58 -4.17 3.07
CA LEU A 38 -18.00 -4.22 2.77
C LEU A 38 -18.71 -5.01 3.88
N PRO A 39 -19.10 -4.34 4.98
CA PRO A 39 -19.82 -4.97 6.07
C PRO A 39 -21.07 -5.69 5.55
N ARG A 40 -21.32 -6.88 6.09
CA ARG A 40 -22.50 -7.67 5.76
C ARG A 40 -23.75 -7.00 6.34
N LEU A 41 -24.85 -7.05 5.60
CA LEU A 41 -26.16 -6.61 6.09
C LEU A 41 -26.74 -7.65 7.05
N ASP A 42 -27.56 -7.20 8.00
CA ASP A 42 -28.26 -8.11 8.91
C ASP A 42 -29.14 -9.09 8.13
N SER A 43 -29.11 -10.36 8.55
CA SER A 43 -29.87 -11.47 7.94
C SER A 43 -29.51 -11.84 6.49
N GLN A 44 -28.33 -11.46 6.01
CA GLN A 44 -27.87 -11.80 4.66
C GLN A 44 -27.22 -13.20 4.62
N SER A 45 -27.64 -14.05 3.69
CA SER A 45 -26.99 -15.36 3.45
C SER A 45 -25.58 -15.18 2.85
N ASP A 46 -24.77 -16.24 2.88
CA ASP A 46 -23.45 -16.22 2.26
C ASP A 46 -23.52 -15.98 0.74
N GLU A 47 -24.51 -16.57 0.04
CA GLU A 47 -24.75 -16.36 -1.39
C GLU A 47 -25.17 -14.92 -1.68
N GLU A 48 -26.06 -14.36 -0.85
CA GLU A 48 -26.52 -12.98 -1.00
C GLU A 48 -25.37 -11.99 -0.77
N TYR A 49 -24.52 -12.26 0.22
CA TYR A 49 -23.32 -11.46 0.49
C TYR A 49 -22.30 -11.57 -0.65
N ALA A 50 -22.05 -12.78 -1.15
CA ALA A 50 -21.15 -12.99 -2.29
C ALA A 50 -21.64 -12.24 -3.54
N ALA A 51 -22.95 -12.29 -3.81
CA ALA A 51 -23.56 -11.56 -4.92
C ALA A 51 -23.53 -10.04 -4.70
N TYR A 52 -23.70 -9.58 -3.46
CA TYR A 52 -23.57 -8.16 -3.10
C TYR A 52 -22.15 -7.64 -3.35
N ARG A 53 -21.14 -8.38 -2.86
CA ARG A 53 -19.72 -8.07 -3.06
C ARG A 53 -19.31 -8.11 -4.54
N LEU A 54 -19.86 -9.02 -5.32
CA LEU A 54 -19.60 -9.07 -6.76
C LEU A 54 -20.10 -7.81 -7.47
N ARG A 55 -21.31 -7.35 -7.12
CA ARG A 55 -21.96 -6.17 -7.72
C ARG A 55 -21.44 -4.84 -7.21
N SER A 56 -20.81 -4.78 -6.04
CA SER A 56 -20.25 -3.54 -5.52
C SER A 56 -19.09 -3.08 -6.41
N SER A 57 -19.15 -1.84 -6.89
CA SER A 57 -18.08 -1.23 -7.68
C SER A 57 -17.10 -0.50 -6.76
N PHE A 58 -15.80 -0.66 -7.01
CA PHE A 58 -14.75 0.09 -6.31
C PHE A 58 -14.11 1.14 -7.22
N PHE A 59 -14.23 2.42 -6.84
CA PHE A 59 -13.56 3.48 -7.58
C PHE A 59 -12.13 3.67 -7.07
N ASN A 60 -11.15 3.06 -7.75
CA ASN A 60 -9.74 3.21 -7.39
C ASN A 60 -9.18 4.58 -7.83
N ALA A 61 -9.49 5.64 -7.06
CA ALA A 61 -8.89 6.96 -7.24
C ALA A 61 -7.41 6.97 -6.84
N THR A 62 -7.05 6.16 -5.84
CA THR A 62 -5.73 6.19 -5.20
C THR A 62 -4.62 5.75 -6.15
N ALA A 63 -4.77 4.62 -6.84
CA ALA A 63 -3.76 4.17 -7.80
C ALA A 63 -3.51 5.21 -8.90
N ARG A 64 -4.59 5.80 -9.44
CA ARG A 64 -4.50 6.87 -10.45
C ARG A 64 -3.72 8.09 -9.94
N THR A 65 -3.96 8.49 -8.69
CA THR A 65 -3.22 9.59 -8.06
C THR A 65 -1.74 9.24 -7.85
N VAL A 66 -1.44 8.00 -7.44
CA VAL A 66 -0.05 7.53 -7.28
C VAL A 66 0.68 7.57 -8.63
N ASP A 67 0.08 7.04 -9.69
CA ASP A 67 0.66 7.07 -11.03
C ASP A 67 0.92 8.50 -11.51
N GLY A 68 -0.02 9.42 -11.25
CA GLY A 68 0.13 10.84 -11.54
C GLY A 68 1.31 11.48 -10.81
N PHE A 69 1.46 11.23 -9.51
CA PHE A 69 2.57 11.77 -8.72
C PHE A 69 3.92 11.17 -9.11
N VAL A 70 3.98 9.87 -9.40
CA VAL A 70 5.20 9.21 -9.89
C VAL A 70 5.65 9.87 -11.19
N GLY A 71 4.74 10.08 -12.14
CA GLY A 71 5.05 10.80 -13.38
C GLY A 71 5.55 12.23 -13.15
N LEU A 72 5.00 12.93 -12.15
CA LEU A 72 5.40 14.31 -11.82
C LEU A 72 6.80 14.39 -11.19
N ILE A 73 7.16 13.48 -10.28
CA ILE A 73 8.47 13.49 -9.62
C ILE A 73 9.59 13.26 -10.63
N PHE A 74 9.38 12.34 -11.58
CA PHE A 74 10.36 12.02 -12.62
C PHE A 74 10.21 12.86 -13.88
N ARG A 75 9.37 13.90 -13.86
CA ARG A 75 9.19 14.80 -15.01
C ARG A 75 10.48 15.54 -15.39
N ARG A 76 11.34 15.80 -14.39
CA ARG A 76 12.65 16.43 -14.59
C ARG A 76 13.74 15.39 -14.37
N GLU A 77 14.74 15.37 -15.23
CA GLU A 77 15.91 14.53 -15.03
C GLU A 77 16.55 14.79 -13.65
N LEU A 78 16.87 13.71 -12.96
CA LEU A 78 17.52 13.77 -11.66
C LEU A 78 18.97 14.24 -11.82
N ALA A 79 19.32 15.36 -11.19
CA ALA A 79 20.70 15.81 -11.12
C ALA A 79 21.46 14.99 -10.07
N LEU A 80 21.99 13.84 -10.49
CA LEU A 80 22.86 13.00 -9.67
C LEU A 80 24.26 13.61 -9.58
N ARG A 81 24.61 14.18 -8.41
CA ARG A 81 26.00 14.50 -8.07
C ARG A 81 26.59 13.33 -7.30
N LEU A 82 27.20 12.40 -8.03
CA LEU A 82 28.01 11.37 -7.42
C LEU A 82 29.36 11.97 -6.99
N PRO A 83 29.89 11.63 -5.81
CA PRO A 83 31.27 11.92 -5.48
C PRO A 83 32.18 11.29 -6.53
N LYS A 84 33.30 11.96 -6.85
CA LYS A 84 34.30 11.40 -7.78
C LYS A 84 34.69 9.99 -7.30
N PRO A 85 34.87 9.01 -8.21
CA PRO A 85 35.47 7.74 -7.85
C PRO A 85 36.77 8.00 -7.07
N GLY A 86 36.86 7.52 -5.83
CA GLY A 86 38.00 7.76 -4.92
C GLY A 86 37.79 8.82 -3.83
N ALA A 87 36.73 9.63 -3.87
CA ALA A 87 36.48 10.66 -2.84
C ALA A 87 35.81 10.12 -1.54
N GLY A 88 35.67 8.81 -1.41
CA GLY A 88 35.18 8.13 -0.20
C GLY A 88 36.33 7.51 0.59
N VAL A 89 36.03 7.05 1.81
CA VAL A 89 36.98 6.46 2.79
C VAL A 89 37.77 5.23 2.26
N GLY A 90 37.49 4.76 1.04
CA GLY A 90 38.20 3.66 0.39
C GLY A 90 39.65 3.98 0.01
N ASP A 91 40.00 5.26 -0.22
CA ASP A 91 41.39 5.67 -0.51
C ASP A 91 42.27 5.69 0.75
N ALA A 92 41.68 5.60 1.95
CA ALA A 92 42.42 5.57 3.23
C ALA A 92 42.83 4.14 3.66
N LEU A 93 42.55 3.12 2.84
CA LEU A 93 42.82 1.70 3.12
C LEU A 93 43.93 1.10 2.23
N HIS A 94 44.68 1.94 1.49
CA HIS A 94 45.84 1.53 0.70
C HIS A 94 47.14 2.21 1.15
#